data_AF-A0A2B2CB73-F1
#
_entry.id   AF-A0A2B2CB73-F1
#
_cell.length_a   1.000
_cell.length_b   1.000
_cell.length_c   1.000
_cell.angle_alpha   90.00
_cell.angle_beta   90.00
_cell.angle_gamma   90.00
#
_symmetry.space_group_name_H-M   'P 1'
#
loop_
_entity.id
_entity.type
_entity.pdbx_description
1 polymer ?
#
loop_
_entity_poly.entity_id
_entity_poly.type
_entity_poly.pdbx_seq_one_letter_code
_entity_poly.pdbx_strand_id
1 'polypeptide(L)'
;MSKLLYITANPKNDIKLSKGMQIGEVFLEEFKKEQPDVDIEPMHLYSMDIPEIDMDLLYARAKLSFMGYTKEQLSEEERTKLEKMHTLADRFIDADYYVFVTPIWNLGAPAILKSFMDCLFIAGKTFTYSEHGAEGLLTGRKAIHIQTRGGIYSIGKMADFEMGDRYLSKALEFLGFDLMETIFAEGMDHFPKQIPEIMAKAKEQAAVAAREMAKLPVSL
;
A
#
# COMPACT_ATOMS: atom_id res chain seq x y z
N MET A 1 7.04 4.90 -19.57
CA MET A 1 6.11 5.95 -19.11
C MET A 1 5.97 5.75 -17.62
N SER A 2 6.01 6.81 -16.82
CA SER A 2 5.89 6.67 -15.39
C SER A 2 4.51 6.18 -14.98
N LYS A 3 4.43 5.42 -13.89
CA LYS A 3 3.21 4.77 -13.42
C LYS A 3 2.95 5.04 -11.95
N LEU A 4 1.67 5.29 -11.63
CA LEU A 4 1.16 5.43 -10.28
C LEU A 4 0.18 4.29 -9.96
N LEU A 5 0.41 3.58 -8.85
CA LEU A 5 -0.56 2.63 -8.31
C LEU A 5 -1.46 3.31 -7.28
N TYR A 6 -2.76 3.31 -7.58
CA TYR A 6 -3.78 3.77 -6.64
C TYR A 6 -4.40 2.56 -5.91
N ILE A 7 -3.89 2.29 -4.71
CA ILE A 7 -4.15 1.05 -3.95
C ILE A 7 -5.19 1.33 -2.87
N THR A 8 -6.38 0.75 -3.00
CA THR A 8 -7.48 0.97 -2.06
C THR A 8 -7.85 -0.31 -1.31
N ALA A 9 -7.87 -0.25 0.02
CA ALA A 9 -8.27 -1.35 0.90
C ALA A 9 -9.60 -1.04 1.60
N ASN A 10 -10.70 -0.96 0.84
CA ASN A 10 -12.03 -0.76 1.40
C ASN A 10 -13.04 -1.55 0.55
N PRO A 11 -14.01 -2.30 1.12
CA PRO A 11 -14.98 -3.06 0.33
C PRO A 11 -15.96 -2.16 -0.44
N LYS A 12 -16.03 -0.88 -0.10
CA LYS A 12 -16.83 0.10 -0.83
C LYS A 12 -16.13 0.40 -2.15
N ASN A 13 -16.76 -0.01 -3.25
CA ASN A 13 -16.28 0.21 -4.61
C ASN A 13 -16.77 1.55 -5.21
N ASP A 14 -17.83 2.15 -4.66
CA ASP A 14 -18.26 3.50 -5.00
C ASP A 14 -17.56 4.53 -4.09
N ILE A 15 -16.83 5.45 -4.71
CA ILE A 15 -16.15 6.56 -4.05
C ILE A 15 -17.08 7.41 -3.17
N LYS A 16 -18.35 7.58 -3.56
CA LYS A 16 -19.33 8.35 -2.78
C LYS A 16 -19.59 7.74 -1.41
N LEU A 17 -19.34 6.44 -1.25
CA LEU A 17 -19.53 5.72 0.01
C LEU A 17 -18.26 5.73 0.90
N SER A 18 -17.10 6.00 0.33
CA SER A 18 -15.79 5.90 0.99
C SER A 18 -15.12 7.25 1.14
N LYS A 19 -15.11 7.78 2.37
CA LYS A 19 -14.43 9.03 2.72
C LYS A 19 -12.93 9.00 2.36
N GLY A 20 -12.25 7.87 2.60
CA GLY A 20 -10.84 7.72 2.22
C GLY A 20 -10.63 7.87 0.71
N MET A 21 -11.48 7.22 -0.09
CA MET A 21 -11.39 7.33 -1.55
C MET A 21 -11.73 8.72 -2.06
N GLN A 22 -12.62 9.47 -1.40
CA GLN A 22 -12.90 10.87 -1.73
C GLN A 22 -11.69 11.79 -1.46
N ILE A 23 -10.85 11.47 -0.48
CA ILE A 23 -9.59 12.18 -0.25
C ILE A 23 -8.57 11.76 -1.31
N GLY A 24 -8.48 10.46 -1.61
CA GLY A 24 -7.63 9.91 -2.66
C GLY A 24 -7.94 10.45 -4.06
N GLU A 25 -9.20 10.68 -4.42
CA GLU A 25 -9.56 11.29 -5.70
C GLU A 25 -9.04 12.71 -5.84
N VAL A 26 -9.12 13.52 -4.78
CA VAL A 26 -8.49 14.86 -4.79
C VAL A 26 -6.99 14.77 -4.98
N PHE A 27 -6.33 13.78 -4.35
CA PHE A 27 -4.90 13.54 -4.58
C PHE A 27 -4.64 13.23 -6.07
N LEU A 28 -5.37 12.29 -6.66
CA LEU A 28 -5.17 11.86 -8.04
C LEU A 28 -5.44 12.99 -9.04
N GLU A 29 -6.50 13.77 -8.83
CA GLU A 29 -6.86 14.92 -9.67
C GLU A 29 -5.75 15.97 -9.68
N GLU A 30 -5.21 16.31 -8.51
CA GLU A 30 -4.13 17.30 -8.39
C GLU A 30 -2.80 16.75 -8.92
N PHE A 31 -2.50 15.48 -8.67
CA PHE A 31 -1.30 14.82 -9.19
C PHE A 31 -1.31 14.80 -10.73
N LYS A 32 -2.45 14.45 -11.35
CA LYS A 32 -2.60 14.36 -12.80
C LYS A 32 -2.50 15.73 -13.50
N LYS A 33 -2.82 16.83 -12.81
CA LYS A 33 -2.61 18.19 -13.34
C LYS A 33 -1.12 18.53 -13.47
N GLU A 34 -0.30 18.07 -12.53
CA GLU A 34 1.16 18.28 -12.53
C GLU A 34 1.89 17.27 -13.42
N GLN A 35 1.38 16.03 -13.49
CA GLN A 35 1.98 14.91 -14.24
C GLN A 35 0.93 14.27 -15.18
N PRO A 36 0.56 14.92 -16.29
CA PRO A 36 -0.51 14.47 -17.18
C PRO A 36 -0.20 13.15 -17.90
N ASP A 37 1.07 12.81 -18.08
CA ASP A 37 1.52 11.63 -18.83
C ASP A 37 1.71 10.37 -17.95
N VAL A 38 1.58 10.50 -16.62
CA VAL A 38 1.68 9.34 -15.71
C VAL A 38 0.45 8.44 -15.87
N ASP A 39 0.68 7.16 -16.11
CA ASP A 39 -0.38 6.15 -16.12
C ASP A 39 -0.85 5.88 -14.69
N ILE A 40 -2.15 6.05 -14.43
CA ILE A 40 -2.73 5.81 -13.10
C ILE A 40 -3.45 4.48 -13.16
N GLU A 41 -2.90 3.49 -12.47
CA GLU A 41 -3.41 2.13 -12.44
C GLU A 41 -4.12 1.86 -11.11
N PRO A 42 -5.45 1.63 -11.11
CA PRO A 42 -6.18 1.30 -9.89
C PRO A 42 -5.92 -0.14 -9.44
N MET A 43 -5.72 -0.30 -8.13
CA MET A 43 -5.60 -1.57 -7.42
C MET A 43 -6.61 -1.61 -6.27
N HIS A 44 -7.84 -1.99 -6.58
CA HIS A 44 -8.86 -2.19 -5.56
C HIS A 44 -8.74 -3.59 -4.95
N LEU A 45 -8.13 -3.68 -3.76
CA LEU A 45 -7.73 -4.98 -3.18
C LEU A 45 -8.91 -5.95 -3.02
N TYR A 46 -10.10 -5.46 -2.68
CA TYR A 46 -11.31 -6.29 -2.54
C TYR A 46 -11.86 -6.84 -3.87
N SER A 47 -11.34 -6.40 -5.02
CA SER A 47 -11.67 -6.95 -6.34
C SER A 47 -10.53 -7.80 -6.93
N MET A 48 -9.44 -8.00 -6.18
CA MET A 48 -8.29 -8.76 -6.64
C MET A 48 -8.30 -10.18 -6.10
N ASP A 49 -7.84 -11.13 -6.92
CA ASP A 49 -7.51 -12.49 -6.50
C ASP A 49 -6.10 -12.49 -5.89
N ILE A 50 -6.01 -12.08 -4.62
CA ILE A 50 -4.73 -12.02 -3.88
C ILE A 50 -4.40 -13.43 -3.37
N PRO A 51 -3.24 -14.00 -3.71
CA PRO A 51 -2.83 -15.30 -3.20
C PRO A 51 -2.79 -15.33 -1.67
N GLU A 52 -3.40 -16.36 -1.08
CA GLU A 52 -3.27 -16.61 0.34
C GLU A 52 -1.91 -17.26 0.62
N ILE A 53 -1.21 -16.80 1.67
CA ILE A 53 -0.08 -17.55 2.22
C ILE A 53 -0.63 -18.73 3.01
N ASP A 54 -0.89 -19.82 2.30
CA ASP A 54 -1.26 -21.11 2.86
C ASP A 54 -0.09 -22.12 2.78
N MET A 55 -0.38 -23.37 3.12
CA MET A 55 0.63 -24.43 3.16
C MET A 55 1.38 -24.54 1.83
N ASP A 56 0.67 -24.59 0.70
CA ASP A 56 1.28 -24.80 -0.61
C ASP A 56 2.19 -23.62 -0.97
N LEU A 57 1.72 -22.37 -0.79
CA LEU A 57 2.55 -21.21 -1.13
C LEU A 57 3.77 -21.09 -0.20
N LEU A 58 3.61 -21.42 1.08
CA LEU A 58 4.71 -21.42 2.04
C LEU A 58 5.77 -22.48 1.68
N TYR A 59 5.34 -23.71 1.36
CA TYR A 59 6.26 -24.77 0.93
C TYR A 59 6.90 -24.48 -0.41
N ALA A 60 6.16 -23.94 -1.39
CA ALA A 60 6.73 -23.53 -2.67
C ALA A 60 7.89 -22.54 -2.47
N ARG A 61 7.72 -21.54 -1.59
CA ARG A 61 8.77 -20.57 -1.25
C ARG A 61 9.96 -21.24 -0.56
N ALA A 62 9.72 -22.10 0.43
CA ALA A 62 10.79 -22.81 1.14
C ALA A 62 11.61 -23.73 0.21
N LYS A 63 10.91 -24.46 -0.67
CA LYS A 63 11.46 -25.36 -1.67
C LYS A 63 12.50 -24.66 -2.56
N LEU A 64 12.13 -23.51 -3.10
CA LEU A 64 12.99 -22.72 -3.98
C LEU A 64 14.04 -21.89 -3.24
N SER A 65 13.80 -21.55 -1.97
CA SER A 65 14.72 -20.70 -1.21
C SER A 65 15.89 -21.47 -0.60
N PHE A 66 15.63 -22.50 0.20
CA PHE A 66 16.69 -23.15 0.99
C PHE A 66 16.64 -24.68 0.98
N MET A 67 15.60 -25.30 0.40
CA MET A 67 15.53 -26.77 0.32
C MET A 67 16.13 -27.34 -0.98
N GLY A 68 16.59 -26.49 -1.91
CA GLY A 68 17.34 -26.90 -3.11
C GLY A 68 16.48 -27.48 -4.25
N TYR A 69 15.18 -27.18 -4.28
CA TYR A 69 14.29 -27.60 -5.36
C TYR A 69 14.33 -26.61 -6.53
N THR A 70 14.06 -27.08 -7.74
CA THR A 70 13.81 -26.24 -8.91
C THR A 70 12.30 -25.99 -9.11
N LYS A 71 11.95 -25.01 -9.95
CA LYS A 71 10.55 -24.65 -10.23
C LYS A 71 9.76 -25.82 -10.85
N GLU A 72 10.42 -26.67 -11.61
CA GLU A 72 9.84 -27.85 -12.27
C GLU A 72 9.48 -28.96 -11.28
N GLN A 73 10.07 -28.95 -10.07
CA GLN A 73 9.81 -29.93 -9.02
C GLN A 73 8.65 -29.54 -8.08
N LEU A 74 8.05 -28.36 -8.30
CA LEU A 74 6.86 -27.93 -7.56
C LEU A 74 5.60 -28.65 -8.07
N SER A 75 4.62 -28.88 -7.18
CA SER A 75 3.29 -29.31 -7.60
C SER A 75 2.62 -28.25 -8.48
N GLU A 76 1.55 -28.62 -9.18
CA GLU A 76 0.80 -27.68 -10.01
C GLU A 76 0.21 -26.52 -9.17
N GLU A 77 -0.33 -26.85 -8.01
CA GLU A 77 -0.93 -25.90 -7.07
C GLU A 77 0.12 -24.94 -6.49
N GLU A 78 1.28 -25.47 -6.07
CA GLU A 78 2.42 -24.70 -5.59
C GLU A 78 2.90 -23.72 -6.65
N ARG A 79 3.09 -24.20 -7.89
CA ARG A 79 3.56 -23.39 -9.01
C ARG A 79 2.55 -22.30 -9.35
N THR A 80 1.27 -22.63 -9.44
CA THR A 80 0.20 -21.67 -9.76
C THR A 80 0.14 -20.54 -8.74
N LYS A 81 0.15 -20.86 -7.44
CA LYS A 81 0.11 -19.85 -6.37
C LYS A 81 1.36 -18.97 -6.37
N LEU A 82 2.53 -19.59 -6.54
CA LEU A 82 3.80 -18.88 -6.62
C LEU A 82 3.82 -17.91 -7.82
N GLU A 83 3.36 -18.36 -8.99
CA GLU A 83 3.30 -17.52 -10.20
C GLU A 83 2.34 -16.34 -10.03
N LYS A 84 1.17 -16.54 -9.42
CA LYS A 84 0.25 -15.44 -9.07
C LYS A 84 0.91 -14.43 -8.12
N MET A 85 1.61 -14.91 -7.08
CA MET A 85 2.30 -14.04 -6.12
C MET A 85 3.40 -13.23 -6.81
N HIS A 86 4.22 -13.87 -7.66
CA HIS A 86 5.28 -13.18 -8.40
C HIS A 86 4.71 -12.20 -9.42
N THR A 87 3.63 -12.53 -10.12
CA THR A 87 2.96 -11.64 -11.08
C THR A 87 2.39 -10.40 -10.38
N LEU A 88 1.79 -10.58 -9.21
CA LEU A 88 1.34 -9.47 -8.37
C LEU A 88 2.50 -8.56 -7.96
N ALA A 89 3.62 -9.16 -7.54
CA ALA A 89 4.82 -8.40 -7.20
C ALA A 89 5.42 -7.68 -8.41
N ASP A 90 5.46 -8.30 -9.61
CA ASP A 90 5.94 -7.63 -10.83
C ASP A 90 5.10 -6.41 -11.15
N ARG A 91 3.76 -6.56 -11.09
CA ARG A 91 2.82 -5.45 -11.28
C ARG A 91 3.02 -4.34 -10.27
N PHE A 92 3.33 -4.68 -9.02
CA PHE A 92 3.65 -3.71 -7.98
C PHE A 92 5.00 -3.01 -8.23
N ILE A 93 6.01 -3.74 -8.72
CA ILE A 93 7.38 -3.25 -8.98
C ILE A 93 7.45 -2.39 -10.26
N ASP A 94 6.48 -2.48 -11.16
CA ASP A 94 6.45 -1.71 -12.40
C ASP A 94 6.03 -0.23 -12.23
N ALA A 95 5.82 0.23 -10.99
CA ALA A 95 5.38 1.59 -10.69
C ALA A 95 6.40 2.44 -9.94
N ASP A 96 6.23 3.75 -10.06
CA ASP A 96 7.12 4.77 -9.47
C ASP A 96 6.45 5.46 -8.27
N TYR A 97 5.13 5.62 -8.35
CA TYR A 97 4.31 6.34 -7.36
C TYR A 97 3.25 5.42 -6.77
N TYR A 98 2.99 5.58 -5.48
CA TYR A 98 2.11 4.69 -4.73
C TYR A 98 1.22 5.50 -3.79
N VAL A 99 -0.09 5.35 -3.95
CA VAL A 99 -1.09 6.01 -3.11
C VAL A 99 -1.91 4.93 -2.44
N PHE A 100 -1.70 4.71 -1.16
CA PHE A 100 -2.47 3.76 -0.36
C PHE A 100 -3.64 4.47 0.30
N VAL A 101 -4.85 3.89 0.21
CA VAL A 101 -6.06 4.42 0.84
C VAL A 101 -6.70 3.35 1.71
N THR A 102 -6.72 3.56 3.03
CA THR A 102 -7.22 2.56 3.98
C THR A 102 -8.08 3.21 5.08
N PRO A 103 -9.10 2.51 5.62
CA PRO A 103 -9.62 2.83 6.93
C PRO A 103 -8.72 2.20 8.02
N ILE A 104 -8.85 2.65 9.27
CA ILE A 104 -8.40 1.88 10.44
C ILE A 104 -9.57 1.05 10.99
N TRP A 105 -9.39 -0.26 11.15
CA TRP A 105 -10.36 -1.19 11.72
C TRP A 105 -9.70 -2.03 12.81
N ASN A 106 -10.31 -2.06 13.99
CA ASN A 106 -9.78 -2.80 15.13
C ASN A 106 -8.28 -2.53 15.37
N LEU A 107 -7.93 -1.24 15.44
CA LEU A 107 -6.57 -0.73 15.66
C LEU A 107 -5.60 -0.88 14.47
N GLY A 108 -5.91 -1.72 13.48
CA GLY A 108 -5.05 -2.01 12.33
C GLY A 108 -5.64 -1.58 10.99
N ALA A 109 -4.91 -1.85 9.91
CA ALA A 109 -5.45 -1.76 8.56
C ALA A 109 -6.35 -2.98 8.25
N PRO A 110 -7.20 -2.93 7.22
CA PRO A 110 -7.98 -4.10 6.81
C PRO A 110 -7.08 -5.30 6.50
N ALA A 111 -7.49 -6.49 6.92
CA ALA A 111 -6.68 -7.70 6.80
C ALA A 111 -6.19 -7.96 5.36
N ILE A 112 -6.99 -7.60 4.36
CA ILE A 112 -6.62 -7.75 2.94
C ILE A 112 -5.36 -6.96 2.56
N LEU A 113 -5.08 -5.83 3.22
CA LEU A 113 -3.83 -5.10 3.03
C LEU A 113 -2.65 -5.93 3.51
N LYS A 114 -2.78 -6.60 4.67
CA LYS A 114 -1.73 -7.49 5.18
C LYS A 114 -1.49 -8.65 4.23
N SER A 115 -2.55 -9.29 3.72
CA SER A 115 -2.45 -10.36 2.72
C SER A 115 -1.80 -9.88 1.42
N PHE A 116 -2.13 -8.68 0.97
CA PHE A 116 -1.50 -8.05 -0.18
C PHE A 116 0.00 -7.81 0.06
N MET A 117 0.36 -7.17 1.18
CA MET A 117 1.75 -6.90 1.54
C MET A 117 2.55 -8.19 1.70
N ASP A 118 1.97 -9.23 2.27
CA ASP A 118 2.60 -10.55 2.41
C ASP A 118 3.04 -11.16 1.07
N CYS A 119 2.29 -10.91 0.00
CA CYS A 119 2.66 -11.31 -1.37
C CYS A 119 3.81 -10.49 -1.96
N LEU A 120 4.13 -9.34 -1.37
CA LEU A 120 5.17 -8.43 -1.85
C LEU A 120 6.52 -8.67 -1.17
N PHE A 121 6.61 -9.40 -0.06
CA PHE A 121 7.86 -9.66 0.64
C PHE A 121 8.57 -10.88 0.03
N ILE A 122 9.30 -10.66 -1.07
CA ILE A 122 9.98 -11.69 -1.85
C ILE A 122 11.49 -11.38 -1.89
N ALA A 123 12.28 -12.25 -1.26
CA ALA A 123 13.73 -12.15 -1.26
C ALA A 123 14.30 -12.28 -2.69
N GLY A 124 15.28 -11.43 -3.02
CA GLY A 124 15.84 -11.32 -4.36
C GLY A 124 14.95 -10.56 -5.36
N LYS A 125 13.80 -10.01 -4.92
CA LYS A 125 12.86 -9.28 -5.80
C LYS A 125 12.48 -7.91 -5.25
N THR A 126 11.98 -7.84 -4.01
CA THR A 126 11.59 -6.57 -3.36
C THR A 126 12.48 -6.22 -2.17
N PHE A 127 13.22 -7.20 -1.65
CA PHE A 127 14.30 -7.02 -0.68
C PHE A 127 15.37 -8.09 -0.92
N THR A 128 16.58 -7.90 -0.39
CA THR A 128 17.67 -8.87 -0.42
C THR A 128 18.29 -9.05 0.96
N TYR A 129 19.16 -10.04 1.12
CA TYR A 129 19.99 -10.21 2.32
C TYR A 129 21.44 -9.85 1.99
N SER A 130 22.04 -8.98 2.80
CA SER A 130 23.45 -8.59 2.77
C SER A 130 24.13 -8.97 4.10
N GLU A 131 25.43 -8.72 4.22
CA GLU A 131 26.17 -8.86 5.48
C GLU A 131 25.63 -7.91 6.58
N HIS A 132 24.89 -6.87 6.21
CA HIS A 132 24.28 -5.90 7.13
C HIS A 132 22.82 -6.23 7.49
N GLY A 133 22.26 -7.32 6.95
CA GLY A 133 20.89 -7.76 7.20
C GLY A 133 20.01 -7.67 5.96
N ALA A 134 18.70 -7.57 6.16
CA ALA A 134 17.76 -7.44 5.06
C ALA A 134 17.66 -5.98 4.59
N GLU A 135 17.72 -5.78 3.27
CA GLU A 135 17.70 -4.45 2.63
C GLU A 135 16.64 -4.41 1.53
N GLY A 136 15.84 -3.35 1.52
CA GLY A 136 14.83 -3.11 0.50
C GLY A 136 15.41 -2.78 -0.87
N LEU A 137 14.76 -3.26 -1.94
CA LEU A 137 15.19 -3.04 -3.33
C LEU A 137 14.36 -1.97 -4.05
N LEU A 138 13.25 -1.51 -3.45
CA LEU A 138 12.28 -0.60 -4.07
C LEU A 138 12.64 0.87 -3.82
N THR A 139 13.93 1.19 -3.97
CA THR A 139 14.50 2.54 -3.79
C THR A 139 14.09 3.50 -4.90
N GLY A 140 14.04 4.80 -4.59
CA GLY A 140 13.68 5.85 -5.55
C GLY A 140 12.20 5.87 -5.96
N ARG A 141 11.34 5.19 -5.20
CA ARG A 141 9.89 5.16 -5.39
C ARG A 141 9.20 5.99 -4.31
N LYS A 142 8.15 6.71 -4.69
CA LYS A 142 7.41 7.59 -3.78
C LYS A 142 6.12 6.94 -3.32
N ALA A 143 5.92 6.89 -2.01
CA ALA A 143 4.67 6.39 -1.45
C ALA A 143 4.02 7.44 -0.55
N ILE A 144 2.69 7.42 -0.49
CA ILE A 144 1.89 8.13 0.50
C ILE A 144 0.75 7.25 0.97
N HIS A 145 0.39 7.39 2.24
CA HIS A 145 -0.76 6.74 2.83
C HIS A 145 -1.83 7.78 3.20
N ILE A 146 -3.08 7.48 2.82
CA ILE A 146 -4.28 8.23 3.17
C ILE A 146 -5.13 7.32 4.06
N GLN A 147 -5.32 7.70 5.32
CA GLN A 147 -6.04 6.88 6.29
C GLN A 147 -7.25 7.60 6.89
N THR A 148 -8.41 6.93 6.94
CA THR A 148 -9.57 7.43 7.71
C THR A 148 -9.70 6.72 9.05
N ARG A 149 -9.97 7.49 10.11
CA ARG A 149 -10.07 6.99 11.49
C ARG A 149 -11.36 7.45 12.17
N GLY A 150 -12.07 6.53 12.81
CA GLY A 150 -13.27 6.84 13.59
C GLY A 150 -12.95 7.60 14.88
N GLY A 151 -11.92 7.14 15.60
CA GLY A 151 -11.36 7.79 16.78
C GLY A 151 -10.18 8.70 16.47
N ILE A 152 -9.59 9.27 17.53
CA ILE A 152 -8.36 10.06 17.48
C ILE A 152 -7.19 9.14 17.80
N TYR A 153 -6.22 9.05 16.89
CA TYR A 153 -5.01 8.21 17.03
C TYR A 153 -3.72 9.01 16.81
N SER A 154 -3.80 10.32 16.56
CA SER A 154 -2.61 11.18 16.49
C SER A 154 -2.02 11.55 17.85
N ILE A 155 -2.83 11.51 18.92
CA ILE A 155 -2.46 11.99 20.25
C ILE A 155 -3.03 11.12 21.37
N GLY A 156 -2.45 11.27 22.56
CA GLY A 156 -2.89 10.58 23.77
C GLY A 156 -2.65 9.07 23.71
N LYS A 157 -3.28 8.33 24.62
CA LYS A 157 -3.07 6.88 24.79
C LYS A 157 -3.36 6.07 23.52
N MET A 158 -4.31 6.50 22.70
CA MET A 158 -4.68 5.76 21.49
C MET A 158 -3.62 5.83 20.39
N ALA A 159 -2.69 6.80 20.43
CA ALA A 159 -1.58 6.86 19.49
C ALA A 159 -0.67 5.63 19.55
N ASP A 160 -0.51 5.03 20.74
CA ASP A 160 0.27 3.78 20.89
C ASP A 160 -0.41 2.58 20.22
N PHE A 161 -1.73 2.65 20.03
CA PHE A 161 -2.54 1.60 19.42
C PHE A 161 -2.82 1.82 17.92
N GLU A 162 -2.30 2.88 17.30
CA GLU A 162 -2.36 3.01 15.85
C GLU A 162 -1.40 1.98 15.22
N MET A 163 -1.97 0.96 14.58
CA MET A 163 -1.22 -0.12 13.93
C MET A 163 -1.54 -0.25 12.44
N GLY A 164 -2.42 0.60 11.88
CA GLY A 164 -2.73 0.56 10.45
C GLY A 164 -1.67 1.27 9.63
N ASP A 165 -1.48 2.56 9.91
CA ASP A 165 -0.45 3.38 9.27
C ASP A 165 0.95 2.96 9.71
N ARG A 166 1.13 2.69 11.01
CA ARG A 166 2.43 2.22 11.53
C ARG A 166 2.92 0.95 10.85
N TYR A 167 2.06 -0.05 10.64
CA TYR A 167 2.43 -1.28 9.94
C TYR A 167 2.83 -0.98 8.49
N LEU A 168 1.96 -0.28 7.74
CA LEU A 168 2.20 -0.02 6.32
C LEU A 168 3.47 0.82 6.12
N SER A 169 3.64 1.87 6.93
CA SER A 169 4.81 2.75 6.87
C SER A 169 6.10 1.97 7.09
N LYS A 170 6.15 1.11 8.12
CA LYS A 170 7.32 0.28 8.40
C LYS A 170 7.56 -0.80 7.34
N ALA A 171 6.49 -1.37 6.77
CA ALA A 171 6.60 -2.31 5.67
C ALA A 171 7.17 -1.65 4.41
N LEU A 172 6.73 -0.44 4.06
CA LEU A 172 7.24 0.30 2.90
C LEU A 172 8.68 0.79 3.13
N GLU A 173 8.99 1.31 4.32
CA GLU A 173 10.36 1.68 4.71
C GLU A 173 11.31 0.48 4.59
N PHE A 174 10.91 -0.70 5.08
CA PHE A 174 11.68 -1.93 4.93
C PHE A 174 11.93 -2.30 3.46
N LEU A 175 10.92 -2.13 2.59
CA LEU A 175 11.05 -2.41 1.15
C LEU A 175 11.87 -1.34 0.40
N GLY A 176 12.24 -0.23 1.05
CA GLY A 176 13.14 0.80 0.52
C GLY A 176 12.45 2.04 -0.05
N PHE A 177 11.16 2.24 0.22
CA PHE A 177 10.40 3.37 -0.28
C PHE A 177 10.77 4.70 0.36
N ASP A 178 10.67 5.78 -0.42
CA ASP A 178 10.64 7.15 0.12
C ASP A 178 9.18 7.50 0.49
N LEU A 179 8.85 7.34 1.76
CA LEU A 179 7.50 7.55 2.28
C LEU A 179 7.27 9.03 2.65
N MET A 180 6.22 9.61 2.08
CA MET A 180 5.71 10.93 2.48
C MET A 180 4.89 10.86 3.76
N GLU A 181 4.68 12.00 4.42
CA GLU A 181 3.83 12.07 5.61
C GLU A 181 2.41 11.57 5.31
N THR A 182 1.92 10.69 6.18
CA THR A 182 0.57 10.12 6.08
C THR A 182 -0.48 11.21 6.26
N ILE A 183 -1.43 11.26 5.31
CA ILE A 183 -2.63 12.08 5.44
C ILE A 183 -3.66 11.27 6.21
N PHE A 184 -4.11 11.78 7.36
CA PHE A 184 -5.19 11.12 8.10
C PHE A 184 -6.37 12.06 8.34
N ALA A 185 -7.57 11.50 8.20
CA ALA A 185 -8.82 12.13 8.56
C ALA A 185 -9.41 11.38 9.74
N GLU A 186 -9.35 11.95 10.94
CA GLU A 186 -9.63 11.24 12.19
C GLU A 186 -10.72 11.89 13.05
N GLY A 187 -11.21 11.15 14.05
CA GLY A 187 -12.26 11.62 14.96
C GLY A 187 -13.67 11.66 14.36
N MET A 188 -13.89 11.03 13.19
CA MET A 188 -15.17 11.12 12.47
C MET A 188 -16.37 10.52 13.24
N ASP A 189 -16.13 9.47 14.02
CA ASP A 189 -17.19 8.82 14.81
C ASP A 189 -17.38 9.55 16.15
N HIS A 190 -16.32 10.18 16.67
CA HIS A 190 -16.36 10.95 17.91
C HIS A 190 -16.98 12.35 17.70
N PHE A 191 -16.77 12.95 16.52
CA PHE A 191 -17.25 14.29 16.16
C PHE A 191 -18.03 14.28 14.83
N PRO A 192 -19.21 13.64 14.76
CA PRO A 192 -19.94 13.47 13.50
C PRO A 192 -20.34 14.80 12.84
N LYS A 193 -20.58 15.86 13.63
CA LYS A 193 -20.90 17.21 13.11
C LYS A 193 -19.71 17.90 12.43
N GLN A 194 -18.48 17.48 12.74
CA GLN A 194 -17.25 18.05 12.19
C GLN A 194 -16.75 17.28 10.96
N ILE A 195 -17.43 16.21 10.53
CA ILE A 195 -17.04 15.44 9.34
C ILE A 195 -16.79 16.33 8.11
N PRO A 196 -17.62 17.34 7.78
CA PRO A 196 -17.35 18.21 6.63
C PRO A 196 -16.01 18.95 6.73
N GLU A 197 -15.67 19.46 7.92
CA GLU A 197 -14.42 20.18 8.18
C GLU A 197 -13.20 19.24 8.17
N ILE A 198 -13.32 18.09 8.83
CA ILE A 198 -12.29 17.04 8.85
C ILE A 198 -11.95 16.60 7.42
N MET A 199 -12.99 16.38 6.60
CA MET A 199 -12.83 15.98 5.20
C MET A 199 -12.24 17.11 4.35
N ALA A 200 -12.64 18.37 4.56
CA ALA A 200 -12.09 19.51 3.82
C ALA A 200 -10.59 19.66 4.09
N LYS A 201 -10.17 19.59 5.36
CA LYS A 201 -8.76 19.65 5.75
C LYS A 201 -7.94 18.52 5.14
N ALA A 202 -8.43 17.28 5.21
CA ALA A 202 -7.72 16.14 4.64
C ALA A 202 -7.60 16.21 3.11
N LYS A 203 -8.62 16.74 2.42
CA LYS A 203 -8.59 16.98 0.97
C LYS A 203 -7.59 18.08 0.60
N GLU A 204 -7.48 19.15 1.40
CA GLU A 204 -6.46 20.18 1.20
C GLU A 204 -5.05 19.62 1.37
N GLN A 205 -4.82 18.82 2.41
CA GLN A 205 -3.54 18.12 2.62
C GLN A 205 -3.21 17.18 1.45
N ALA A 206 -4.20 16.43 0.95
CA ALA A 206 -4.06 15.57 -0.23
C ALA A 206 -3.68 16.35 -1.49
N ALA A 207 -4.29 17.52 -1.71
CA ALA A 207 -3.95 18.38 -2.84
C ALA A 207 -2.51 18.91 -2.75
N VAL A 208 -2.06 19.31 -1.56
CA VAL A 208 -0.67 19.76 -1.33
C VAL A 208 0.30 18.63 -1.57
N ALA A 209 0.08 17.47 -0.95
CA ALA A 209 0.97 16.31 -1.07
C ALA A 209 1.04 15.79 -2.51
N ALA A 210 -0.05 15.85 -3.27
CA ALA A 210 -0.06 15.48 -4.69
C ALA A 210 0.90 16.35 -5.51
N ARG A 211 0.85 17.67 -5.33
CA ARG A 211 1.74 18.62 -6.02
C ARG A 211 3.20 18.49 -5.57
N GLU A 212 3.44 18.11 -4.32
CA GLU A 212 4.78 17.82 -3.82
C GLU A 212 5.31 16.53 -4.43
N MET A 213 4.56 15.43 -4.34
CA MET A 213 4.95 14.12 -4.88
C MET A 213 5.29 14.21 -6.37
N ALA A 214 4.47 14.93 -7.15
CA ALA A 214 4.66 15.12 -8.59
C ALA A 214 6.00 15.79 -8.96
N LYS A 215 6.62 16.53 -8.03
CA LYS A 215 7.91 17.22 -8.23
C LYS A 215 9.11 16.42 -7.72
N LEU A 216 8.87 15.36 -6.96
CA LEU A 216 9.94 14.53 -6.44
C LEU A 216 10.50 13.64 -7.55
N PRO A 217 11.83 13.49 -7.65
CA PRO A 217 12.45 12.59 -8.61
C PRO A 217 12.09 11.14 -8.27
N VAL A 218 11.74 10.37 -9.29
CA VAL A 218 11.61 8.90 -9.24
C VAL A 218 12.72 8.27 -10.07
N SER A 219 13.20 7.11 -9.64
CA SER A 219 14.19 6.35 -10.41
C SER A 219 13.54 5.77 -11.67
N LEU A 220 14.09 6.10 -12.84
CA LEU A 220 13.83 5.40 -14.11
C LEU A 220 14.65 4.11 -14.20
#